data_AF-A0A9P8TTK8-F1
#
_entry.id   AF-A0A9P8TTK8-F1
#
_cell.length_a   1.000
_cell.length_b   1.000
_cell.length_c   1.000
_cell.angle_alpha   90.00
_cell.angle_beta   90.00
_cell.angle_gamma   90.00
#
_symmetry.space_group_name_H-M   'P 1'
#
loop_
_entity.id
_entity.type
_entity.pdbx_description
1 polymer ?
#
loop_
_entity_poly.entity_id
_entity_poly.type
_entity_poly.pdbx_seq_one_letter_code
_entity_poly.pdbx_strand_id
1 'polypeptide(L)'
;MGVKGCQGILEKIKEDGGGVLFIDEAYQLSSGNNAGGKGVLDYLLAEVENLRGKVVFVLAGYSKQMESFFAHNPGFPSRFPIEMNFEDYTDEELQKILERQMNRKYNNKMEVEEGPDGLYFRIAARRDMQEASRKASSTAPSPPKSE
;
A
#
# COMPACT_ATOMS: atom_id res chain seq x y z
N MET A 1 13.96 -8.17 -8.09
CA MET A 1 13.80 -7.62 -9.45
C MET A 1 14.87 -6.54 -9.63
N GLY A 2 15.70 -6.61 -10.68
CA GLY A 2 16.74 -5.61 -10.93
C GLY A 2 16.26 -4.52 -11.90
N VAL A 3 17.14 -3.57 -12.21
CA VAL A 3 16.85 -2.43 -13.13
C VAL A 3 16.24 -2.89 -14.46
N LYS A 4 16.74 -3.99 -15.04
CA LYS A 4 16.22 -4.58 -16.30
C LYS A 4 14.74 -4.98 -16.22
N GLY A 5 14.28 -5.43 -15.05
CA GLY A 5 12.88 -5.79 -14.85
C GLY A 5 11.97 -4.56 -14.86
N CYS A 6 12.40 -3.48 -14.21
CA CYS A 6 11.68 -2.21 -14.21
C CYS A 6 11.65 -1.57 -15.61
N GLN A 7 12.75 -1.65 -16.37
CA GLN A 7 12.83 -1.19 -17.75
C GLN A 7 11.75 -1.83 -18.63
N GLY A 8 11.65 -3.17 -18.62
CA GLY A 8 10.68 -3.88 -19.45
C GLY A 8 9.21 -3.57 -19.09
N ILE A 9 8.92 -3.27 -17.82
CA ILE A 9 7.57 -2.82 -17.41
C ILE A 9 7.29 -1.42 -17.96
N LEU A 10 8.24 -0.49 -17.79
CA LEU A 10 8.07 0.89 -18.25
C LEU A 10 7.98 0.98 -19.78
N GLU A 11 8.73 0.15 -20.51
CA GLU A 11 8.63 0.07 -21.97
C GLU A 11 7.21 -0.32 -22.42
N LYS A 12 6.63 -1.38 -21.83
CA LYS A 12 5.24 -1.76 -22.13
C LYS A 12 4.24 -0.65 -21.85
N ILE A 13 4.35 0.01 -20.69
CA ILE A 13 3.47 1.14 -20.35
C ILE A 13 3.62 2.28 -21.37
N LYS A 14 4.84 2.53 -21.86
CA LYS A 14 5.08 3.54 -22.91
C LYS A 14 4.48 3.11 -24.26
N GLU A 15 4.62 1.85 -24.65
CA GLU A 15 4.05 1.29 -25.88
C GLU A 15 2.51 1.36 -25.88
N ASP A 16 1.89 1.17 -24.71
CA ASP A 16 0.45 1.28 -24.51
C ASP A 16 -0.06 2.75 -24.47
N GLY A 17 0.83 3.73 -24.68
CA GLY A 17 0.49 5.15 -24.74
C GLY A 17 0.47 5.88 -23.40
N GLY A 18 0.88 5.22 -22.31
CA GLY A 18 0.92 5.75 -20.95
C GLY A 18 0.18 4.89 -19.94
N GLY A 19 0.25 5.26 -18.66
CA GLY A 19 -0.44 4.50 -17.61
C GLY A 19 0.02 4.82 -16.20
N VAL A 20 -0.18 3.85 -15.30
CA VAL A 20 0.16 3.95 -13.88
C VAL A 20 1.13 2.84 -13.53
N LEU A 21 2.27 3.20 -12.92
CA LEU A 21 3.18 2.26 -12.28
C LEU A 21 2.97 2.32 -10.77
N PHE A 22 2.38 1.25 -10.22
CA PHE A 22 2.18 1.08 -8.78
C PHE A 22 3.30 0.23 -8.18
N ILE A 23 3.95 0.75 -7.14
CA ILE A 23 5.05 0.08 -6.44
C ILE A 23 4.63 -0.07 -4.98
N ASP A 24 4.22 -1.28 -4.63
CA ASP A 24 3.88 -1.63 -3.25
C ASP A 24 5.14 -1.88 -2.42
N GLU A 25 5.06 -1.59 -1.13
CA GLU A 25 6.16 -1.69 -0.16
C GLU A 25 7.46 -1.04 -0.67
N ALA A 26 7.37 0.16 -1.26
CA ALA A 26 8.46 0.82 -2.00
C ALA A 26 9.73 1.03 -1.16
N TYR A 27 9.61 1.16 0.17
CA TYR A 27 10.75 1.27 1.08
C TYR A 27 11.67 0.04 1.07
N GLN A 28 11.21 -1.11 0.58
CA GLN A 28 12.05 -2.30 0.38
C GLN A 28 13.12 -2.11 -0.71
N LEU A 29 13.00 -1.07 -1.52
CA LEU A 29 14.02 -0.70 -2.51
C LEU A 29 15.20 0.04 -1.87
N SER A 30 15.00 0.74 -0.75
CA SER A 30 16.09 1.44 -0.04
C SER A 30 16.68 0.64 1.13
N SER A 31 16.09 -0.50 1.50
CA SER A 31 16.57 -1.31 2.61
C SER A 31 17.94 -1.94 2.31
N GLY A 32 18.88 -1.80 3.25
CA GLY A 32 20.29 -2.21 3.08
C GLY A 32 20.53 -3.70 2.80
N ASN A 33 19.50 -4.53 2.94
CA ASN A 33 19.55 -5.97 2.63
C ASN A 33 19.38 -6.28 1.14
N ASN A 34 19.07 -5.30 0.29
CA ASN A 34 18.84 -5.49 -1.14
C ASN A 34 19.96 -4.84 -1.96
N ALA A 35 21.02 -5.61 -2.28
CA ALA A 35 22.22 -5.13 -2.99
C ALA A 35 21.96 -4.48 -4.37
N GLY A 36 20.74 -4.60 -4.93
CA GLY A 36 20.32 -3.94 -6.17
C GLY A 36 19.18 -2.92 -6.02
N GLY A 37 18.62 -2.76 -4.82
CA GLY A 37 17.44 -1.91 -4.60
C GLY A 37 17.72 -0.44 -4.87
N LYS A 38 18.86 0.07 -4.39
CA LYS A 38 19.30 1.45 -4.63
C LYS A 38 19.43 1.79 -6.12
N GLY A 39 20.01 0.88 -6.91
CA GLY A 39 20.15 1.08 -8.36
C GLY A 39 18.81 1.09 -9.10
N VAL A 40 17.83 0.31 -8.64
CA VAL A 40 16.45 0.35 -9.15
C VAL A 40 15.80 1.69 -8.80
N LEU A 41 16.01 2.16 -7.58
CA LEU A 41 15.45 3.41 -7.10
C LEU A 41 15.98 4.63 -7.89
N ASP A 42 17.29 4.71 -8.07
CA ASP A 42 17.93 5.78 -8.83
C ASP A 42 17.44 5.80 -10.29
N TYR A 43 17.28 4.62 -10.90
CA TYR A 43 16.70 4.49 -12.23
C TYR A 43 15.24 4.98 -12.29
N LEU A 44 14.40 4.57 -11.32
CA LEU A 44 13.00 5.00 -11.27
C LEU A 44 12.87 6.52 -11.13
N LEU A 45 13.71 7.16 -10.30
CA LEU A 45 13.70 8.61 -10.13
C LEU A 45 14.04 9.37 -11.42
N ALA A 46 14.96 8.86 -12.22
CA ALA A 46 15.26 9.42 -13.53
C ALA A 46 14.06 9.27 -14.48
N GLU A 47 13.40 8.12 -14.47
CA GLU A 47 12.24 7.88 -15.32
C GLU A 47 10.99 8.68 -14.90
N VAL A 48 10.82 8.99 -13.61
CA VAL A 48 9.75 9.89 -13.14
C VAL A 48 9.85 11.26 -13.83
N GLU A 49 11.06 11.77 -14.05
CA GLU A 49 11.28 13.03 -14.77
C GLU A 49 11.08 12.86 -16.29
N ASN A 50 11.65 11.80 -16.87
CA ASN A 50 11.58 11.55 -18.32
C ASN A 50 10.15 11.25 -18.82
N LEU A 51 9.30 10.69 -17.97
CA LEU A 51 7.97 10.18 -18.34
C LEU A 51 6.83 11.05 -17.81
N ARG A 52 7.15 12.29 -17.44
CA ARG A 52 6.16 13.28 -17.05
C ARG A 52 5.10 13.43 -18.14
N GLY A 53 3.82 13.34 -17.74
CA GLY A 53 2.67 13.42 -18.65
C GLY A 53 2.36 12.13 -19.42
N LYS A 54 3.14 11.04 -19.23
CA LYS A 54 2.86 9.72 -19.81
C LYS A 54 2.59 8.66 -18.74
N VAL A 55 3.38 8.67 -17.67
CA VAL A 55 3.27 7.67 -16.60
C VAL A 55 3.06 8.35 -15.25
N VAL A 56 2.06 7.89 -14.51
CA VAL A 56 1.87 8.23 -13.10
C VAL A 56 2.58 7.18 -12.25
N PHE A 57 3.48 7.60 -11.39
CA PHE A 57 4.16 6.72 -10.44
C PHE A 57 3.46 6.81 -9.09
N VAL A 58 3.03 5.67 -8.55
CA VAL A 58 2.39 5.56 -7.24
C VAL A 58 3.26 4.68 -6.36
N LEU A 59 3.80 5.26 -5.28
CA LEU A 59 4.54 4.52 -4.27
C LEU A 59 3.63 4.28 -3.08
N ALA A 60 3.56 3.04 -2.62
CA ALA A 60 2.79 2.64 -1.46
C ALA A 60 3.67 1.92 -0.44
N GLY A 61 3.24 1.97 0.81
CA GLY A 61 3.90 1.32 1.94
C GLY A 61 3.41 1.90 3.26
N TYR A 62 3.84 1.28 4.36
CA TYR A 62 3.55 1.77 5.71
C TYR A 62 4.16 3.15 5.98
N SER A 63 3.39 4.03 6.62
CA SER A 63 3.75 5.45 6.80
C SER A 63 5.13 5.66 7.41
N LYS A 64 5.46 4.97 8.51
CA LYS A 64 6.77 5.12 9.19
C LYS A 64 7.95 4.70 8.31
N GLN A 65 7.78 3.62 7.55
CA GLN A 65 8.80 3.12 6.64
C GLN A 65 8.94 4.04 5.42
N MET A 66 7.83 4.60 4.94
CA MET A 66 7.82 5.59 3.86
C MET A 66 8.49 6.91 4.26
N GLU A 67 8.26 7.41 5.48
CA GLU A 67 8.98 8.58 6.01
C GLU A 67 10.50 8.38 5.94
N SER A 68 10.96 7.22 6.42
CA SER A 68 12.37 6.86 6.37
C SER A 68 12.87 6.75 4.92
N PHE A 69 12.09 6.13 4.03
CA PHE A 69 12.42 6.00 2.61
C PHE A 69 12.58 7.36 1.91
N PHE A 70 11.67 8.31 2.16
CA PHE A 70 11.75 9.67 1.63
C PHE A 70 12.97 10.45 2.15
N ALA A 71 13.38 10.20 3.40
CA ALA A 71 14.55 10.83 3.99
C ALA A 71 15.89 10.36 3.37
N HIS A 72 15.93 9.20 2.70
CA HIS A 72 17.17 8.67 2.11
C HIS A 72 17.68 9.48 0.92
N ASN A 73 16.81 10.22 0.22
CA ASN A 73 17.23 11.01 -0.92
C ASN A 73 16.42 12.34 -1.00
N PRO A 74 17.08 13.50 -0.85
CA PRO A 74 16.41 14.80 -0.81
C PRO A 74 15.72 15.18 -2.12
N GLY A 75 15.96 14.45 -3.22
CA GLY A 75 15.30 14.65 -4.51
C GLY A 75 13.92 13.99 -4.64
N PHE A 76 13.47 13.22 -3.65
CA PHE A 76 12.15 12.57 -3.70
C PHE A 76 10.98 13.55 -3.52
N PRO A 77 10.97 14.42 -2.51
CA PRO A 77 9.79 15.26 -2.24
C PRO A 77 9.40 16.15 -3.44
N SER A 78 10.38 16.56 -4.26
CA SER A 78 10.11 17.34 -5.47
C SER A 78 9.52 16.52 -6.62
N ARG A 79 9.81 15.21 -6.68
CA ARG A 79 9.32 14.27 -7.70
C ARG A 79 7.98 13.63 -7.32
N PHE A 80 7.68 13.56 -6.03
CA PHE A 80 6.44 13.03 -5.47
C PHE A 80 5.73 14.10 -4.63
N PRO A 81 5.11 15.11 -5.26
CA PRO A 81 4.50 16.23 -4.55
C PRO A 81 3.14 15.92 -3.91
N ILE A 82 2.54 14.77 -4.25
CA ILE A 82 1.23 14.34 -3.73
C ILE A 82 1.47 13.22 -2.73
N GLU A 83 1.07 13.46 -1.49
CA GLU A 83 1.07 12.47 -0.41
C GLU A 83 -0.37 12.18 -0.01
N MET A 84 -0.70 10.90 0.16
CA MET A 84 -2.01 10.45 0.64
C MET A 84 -1.79 9.50 1.81
N ASN A 85 -2.30 9.88 2.97
CA ASN A 85 -2.27 9.05 4.17
C ASN A 85 -3.60 8.32 4.32
N PHE A 86 -3.55 7.00 4.42
CA PHE A 86 -4.70 6.15 4.66
C PHE A 86 -4.71 5.78 6.14
N GLU A 87 -5.68 6.30 6.87
CA GLU A 87 -5.88 5.96 8.27
C GLU A 87 -6.51 4.58 8.43
N ASP A 88 -6.27 3.96 9.57
CA ASP A 88 -6.99 2.75 9.95
C ASP A 88 -8.48 3.06 10.06
N TYR A 89 -9.31 2.16 9.52
CA TYR A 89 -10.76 2.32 9.61
C TYR A 89 -11.24 2.34 11.07
N THR A 90 -12.22 3.20 11.33
CA THR A 90 -12.96 3.24 12.60
C THR A 90 -13.84 2.01 12.79
N ASP A 91 -14.18 1.66 14.03
CA ASP A 91 -15.11 0.56 14.34
C ASP A 91 -16.43 0.65 13.55
N GLU A 92 -16.94 1.87 13.34
CA GLU A 92 -18.17 2.12 12.58
C GLU A 92 -18.00 1.89 11.08
N GLU A 93 -16.87 2.29 10.49
CA GLU A 93 -16.58 2.03 9.07
C GLU A 93 -16.37 0.54 8.81
N LEU A 94 -15.67 -0.10 9.73
CA LEU A 94 -15.44 -1.52 9.77
C LEU A 94 -16.76 -2.32 9.83
N GLN A 95 -17.68 -1.91 10.69
CA GLN A 95 -19.03 -2.47 10.76
C GLN A 95 -19.76 -2.35 9.41
N LYS A 96 -19.70 -1.18 8.75
CA LYS A 96 -20.29 -0.98 7.42
C LYS A 96 -19.63 -1.83 6.34
N ILE A 97 -18.31 -2.04 6.41
CA ILE A 97 -17.59 -2.93 5.50
C ILE A 97 -18.08 -4.37 5.68
N LEU A 98 -18.21 -4.85 6.91
CA LEU A 98 -18.74 -6.19 7.19
C LEU A 98 -20.17 -6.33 6.66
N GLU A 99 -21.03 -5.34 6.89
CA GLU A 99 -22.42 -5.33 6.44
C GLU A 99 -22.48 -5.45 4.91
N ARG A 100 -21.70 -4.63 4.19
CA ARG A 100 -21.59 -4.69 2.73
C ARG A 100 -21.11 -6.06 2.25
N GLN A 101 -20.12 -6.66 2.92
CA GLN A 101 -19.62 -7.98 2.57
C GLN A 101 -20.66 -9.08 2.79
N MET A 102 -21.39 -9.05 3.90
CA MET A 102 -22.47 -10.00 4.19
C MET A 102 -23.61 -9.87 3.20
N ASN A 103 -24.06 -8.64 2.93
CA ASN A 103 -25.10 -8.36 1.96
C ASN A 103 -24.73 -8.87 0.56
N ARG A 104 -23.48 -8.68 0.14
CA ARG A 104 -22.98 -9.22 -1.13
C ARG A 104 -22.90 -10.75 -1.12
N LYS A 105 -22.37 -11.35 -0.06
CA LYS A 105 -22.14 -12.81 0.02
C LYS A 105 -23.44 -13.60 0.08
N TYR A 106 -24.44 -13.07 0.77
CA TYR A 106 -25.73 -13.71 0.97
C TYR A 106 -26.84 -13.11 0.10
N ASN A 107 -26.50 -12.26 -0.88
CA ASN A 107 -27.45 -11.58 -1.76
C ASN A 107 -28.61 -10.90 -1.01
N ASN A 108 -28.30 -10.21 0.09
CA ASN A 108 -29.25 -9.55 1.00
C ASN A 108 -30.30 -10.49 1.64
N LYS A 109 -30.04 -11.81 1.67
CA LYS A 109 -30.96 -12.81 2.28
C LYS A 109 -30.67 -13.11 3.73
N MET A 110 -29.56 -12.59 4.27
CA MET A 110 -29.17 -12.82 5.64
C MET A 110 -29.77 -11.73 6.53
N GLU A 111 -30.51 -12.15 7.54
CA GLU A 111 -31.06 -11.27 8.56
C GLU A 111 -30.16 -11.34 9.80
N VAL A 112 -29.80 -10.18 10.33
CA VAL A 112 -28.97 -10.05 11.53
C VAL A 112 -29.89 -9.73 12.70
N GLU A 113 -29.85 -10.56 13.73
CA GLU A 113 -30.56 -10.29 14.98
C GLU A 113 -30.08 -8.97 15.60
N GLU A 114 -31.03 -8.12 16.02
CA GLU A 114 -30.79 -6.72 16.45
C GLU A 114 -30.23 -5.78 15.34
N GLY A 115 -30.16 -6.26 14.10
CA GLY A 115 -29.67 -5.49 12.95
C GLY A 115 -28.14 -5.28 12.95
N PRO A 116 -27.62 -4.54 11.95
CA PRO A 116 -26.19 -4.27 11.82
C PRO A 116 -25.60 -3.56 13.04
N ASP A 117 -26.39 -2.72 13.72
CA ASP A 117 -26.01 -2.01 14.95
C ASP A 117 -26.18 -2.83 16.23
N GLY A 118 -26.62 -4.09 16.10
CA GLY A 118 -26.78 -5.05 17.18
C GLY A 118 -25.48 -5.44 17.87
N LEU A 119 -25.58 -5.91 19.12
CA LEU A 119 -24.39 -6.25 19.92
C LEU A 119 -23.53 -7.33 19.24
N TYR A 120 -24.17 -8.38 18.72
CA TYR A 120 -23.47 -9.50 18.09
C TYR A 120 -22.71 -9.09 16.83
N PHE A 121 -23.31 -8.22 16.02
CA PHE A 121 -22.70 -7.76 14.79
C PHE A 121 -21.46 -6.89 15.07
N ARG A 122 -21.54 -5.98 16.04
CA ARG A 122 -20.38 -5.19 16.48
C ARG A 122 -19.24 -6.06 17.03
N ILE A 123 -19.57 -7.10 17.81
CA ILE A 123 -18.56 -8.06 18.31
C ILE A 123 -17.92 -8.82 17.16
N ALA A 124 -18.71 -9.26 16.17
CA ALA A 124 -18.22 -9.98 15.00
C ALA A 124 -17.27 -9.09 14.17
N ALA A 125 -17.68 -7.85 13.87
CA ALA A 125 -16.84 -6.87 13.15
C ALA A 125 -15.50 -6.66 13.84
N ARG A 126 -15.50 -6.41 15.16
CA ARG A 126 -14.26 -6.22 15.94
C ARG A 126 -13.34 -7.44 15.93
N ARG A 127 -13.90 -8.65 16.05
CA ARG A 127 -13.10 -9.89 16.11
C ARG A 127 -12.41 -10.21 14.79
N ASP A 128 -13.17 -10.15 13.69
CA ASP A 128 -12.64 -10.44 12.35
C ASP A 128 -11.45 -9.51 12.02
N MET A 129 -11.49 -8.30 12.57
CA MET A 129 -10.51 -7.25 12.29
C MET A 129 -9.31 -7.25 13.20
N GLN A 130 -9.47 -7.62 14.47
CA GLN A 130 -8.30 -7.93 15.31
C GLN A 130 -7.49 -9.09 14.70
N GLU A 131 -8.16 -10.06 14.07
CA GLU A 131 -7.48 -11.16 13.41
C GLU A 131 -6.78 -10.73 12.11
N ALA A 132 -7.43 -9.89 11.30
CA ALA A 132 -6.84 -9.31 10.08
C ALA A 132 -5.64 -8.39 10.39
N SER A 133 -5.78 -7.50 11.37
CA SER A 133 -4.72 -6.58 11.79
C SER A 133 -3.52 -7.33 12.39
N ARG A 134 -3.77 -8.39 13.17
CA ARG A 134 -2.70 -9.26 13.70
C ARG A 134 -1.94 -9.99 12.58
N LYS A 135 -2.63 -10.43 11.53
CA LYS A 135 -1.99 -11.04 10.34
C LYS A 135 -1.13 -10.01 9.59
N ALA A 136 -1.66 -8.79 9.37
CA ALA A 136 -0.93 -7.70 8.72
C ALA A 136 0.32 -7.25 9.50
N SER A 137 0.23 -7.14 10.83
CA SER A 137 1.38 -6.83 11.69
C SER A 137 2.42 -7.96 11.75
N SER A 138 2.02 -9.22 11.60
CA SER A 138 2.94 -10.36 11.67
C SER A 138 3.85 -10.51 10.44
N THR A 139 3.50 -9.87 9.32
CA THR A 139 4.27 -9.86 8.07
C THR A 139 5.22 -8.66 7.98
N ALA A 140 5.14 -7.70 8.90
CA ALA A 140 6.05 -6.56 8.95
C ALA A 140 7.42 -6.99 9.53
N PRO A 141 8.55 -6.66 8.89
CA PRO A 141 9.87 -7.00 9.40
C PRO A 141 10.09 -6.32 10.76
N SER A 142 10.59 -7.08 11.73
CA SER A 142 10.91 -6.54 13.05
C SER A 142 11.97 -5.43 12.92
N PRO A 143 11.82 -4.29 13.61
CA PRO A 143 12.86 -3.27 13.62
C PRO A 143 14.17 -3.88 14.14
N PRO A 144 15.33 -3.49 13.60
CA PRO A 144 16.62 -3.97 14.08
C PRO A 144 16.73 -3.65 15.57
N LYS A 145 17.10 -4.66 16.37
CA LYS A 145 17.36 -4.46 17.79
C LYS A 145 18.53 -3.47 17.91
N SER A 146 18.32 -2.37 18.61
CA SER A 146 19.41 -1.51 19.05
C SER A 146 20.25 -2.29 20.06
N GLU A 147 21.48 -2.62 19.70
CA GLU A 147 22.55 -2.98 20.64
C GLU A 147 23.02 -1.74 21.43
#